data_AF-A0AA38KSW4-F1
#
_entry.id   AF-A0AA38KSW4-F1
#
_cell.length_a   1.000
_cell.length_b   1.000
_cell.length_c   1.000
_cell.angle_alpha   90.00
_cell.angle_beta   90.00
_cell.angle_gamma   90.00
#
_symmetry.space_group_name_H-M   'P 1'
#
loop_
_entity.id
_entity.type
_entity.pdbx_description
1 polymer ?
#
loop_
_entity_poly.entity_id
_entity_poly.type
_entity_poly.pdbx_seq_one_letter_code
_entity_poly.pdbx_strand_id
1 'polypeptide(L)'
;VEAAKISVQAKHSDDVVIFDWFRSYVLASNLGVGISHSELCEMLSSGGALKDKHISLLINTGLLIRQIVDSDSYWFSIPNVGFLLKSLNQGRKELLKFLTRRRYKEILLSALEKRSMRLSTLDMRFHLRDLLPDT
;
A
#
# COMPACT_ATOMS: atom_id res chain seq x y z
N VAL A 1 -2.04 5.18 5.84
CA VAL A 1 -2.94 6.11 6.56
C VAL A 1 -2.45 7.55 6.43
N GLU A 2 -1.22 7.90 6.80
CA GLU A 2 -0.74 9.29 6.75
C GLU A 2 -0.82 9.94 5.37
N ALA A 3 -0.41 9.23 4.31
CA ALA A 3 -0.52 9.74 2.94
C ALA A 3 -1.99 10.01 2.50
N ALA A 4 -2.94 9.20 3.00
CA ALA A 4 -4.37 9.40 2.77
C ALA A 4 -4.92 10.58 3.59
N LYS A 5 -4.38 10.77 4.80
CA LYS A 5 -4.70 11.92 5.66
C LYS A 5 -4.28 13.24 5.00
N ILE A 6 -3.05 13.30 4.48
CA ILE A 6 -2.49 14.46 3.77
C ILE A 6 -3.32 14.81 2.52
N SER A 7 -3.78 13.81 1.75
CA SER A 7 -4.58 14.07 0.54
C SER A 7 -5.98 14.62 0.85
N VAL A 8 -6.52 14.35 2.05
CA VAL A 8 -7.86 14.79 2.48
C VAL A 8 -7.82 16.08 3.30
N GLN A 9 -6.75 16.36 4.03
CA GLN A 9 -6.54 17.63 4.76
C GLN A 9 -6.70 18.87 3.86
N ALA A 10 -6.47 18.73 2.55
CA ALA A 10 -6.68 19.80 1.57
C ALA A 10 -8.17 20.08 1.23
N LYS A 11 -9.13 19.25 1.67
CA LYS A 11 -10.55 19.31 1.25
C LYS A 11 -11.57 19.46 2.38
N HIS A 12 -11.40 18.80 3.53
CA HIS A 12 -12.33 18.91 4.67
C HIS A 12 -11.64 18.63 6.02
N SER A 13 -11.47 19.65 6.87
CA SER A 13 -10.69 19.61 8.12
C SER A 13 -11.29 18.67 9.19
N ASP A 14 -12.62 18.66 9.35
CA ASP A 14 -13.27 17.91 10.45
C ASP A 14 -13.27 16.39 10.25
N ASP A 15 -13.14 15.94 9.00
CA ASP A 15 -13.20 14.50 8.65
C ASP A 15 -11.82 13.83 8.72
N VAL A 16 -10.78 14.57 9.10
CA VAL A 16 -9.41 14.07 9.22
C VAL A 16 -9.23 13.16 10.43
N VAL A 17 -10.07 13.33 11.46
CA VAL A 17 -9.99 12.58 12.72
C VAL A 17 -10.27 11.08 12.50
N ILE A 18 -11.05 10.74 11.47
CA ILE A 18 -11.37 9.34 11.15
C ILE A 18 -10.11 8.52 10.82
N PHE A 19 -9.08 9.14 10.23
CA PHE A 19 -7.83 8.45 9.91
C PHE A 19 -7.06 8.07 11.16
N ASP A 20 -7.12 8.91 12.19
CA ASP A 20 -6.51 8.65 13.48
C ASP A 20 -7.27 7.54 14.22
N TRP A 21 -8.61 7.57 14.17
CA TRP A 21 -9.44 6.49 14.72
C TRP A 21 -9.20 5.16 14.00
N PHE A 22 -9.16 5.18 12.67
CA PHE A 22 -8.88 4.00 11.87
C PHE A 22 -7.51 3.40 12.19
N ARG A 23 -6.49 4.24 12.38
CA ARG A 23 -5.15 3.77 12.77
C ARG A 23 -5.14 3.18 14.19
N SER A 24 -5.71 3.90 15.16
CA SER A 24 -5.58 3.58 16.58
C SER A 24 -6.49 2.45 17.03
N TYR A 25 -7.69 2.34 16.45
CA TYR A 25 -8.69 1.34 16.87
C TYR A 25 -8.75 0.18 15.89
N VAL A 26 -8.86 0.45 14.58
CA VAL A 26 -9.05 -0.61 13.57
C VAL A 26 -7.74 -1.33 13.27
N LEU A 27 -6.72 -0.63 12.80
CA LEU A 27 -5.45 -1.26 12.40
C LEU A 27 -4.64 -1.81 13.58
N ALA A 28 -4.78 -1.23 14.77
CA ALA A 28 -4.07 -1.71 15.96
C ALA A 28 -4.64 -3.02 16.50
N SER A 29 -5.95 -3.26 16.31
CA SER A 29 -6.64 -4.41 16.90
C SER A 29 -7.01 -5.49 15.90
N ASN A 30 -7.00 -5.19 14.59
CA ASN A 30 -7.31 -6.13 13.53
C ASN A 30 -6.06 -6.43 12.68
N LEU A 31 -5.55 -7.67 12.79
CA LEU A 31 -4.41 -8.18 12.01
C LEU A 31 -4.83 -8.98 10.77
N GLY A 32 -6.14 -9.04 10.49
CA GLY A 32 -6.70 -9.72 9.33
C GLY A 32 -6.53 -8.94 8.02
N VAL A 33 -7.02 -9.53 6.93
CA VAL A 33 -7.04 -8.91 5.59
C VAL A 33 -8.30 -8.08 5.32
N GLY A 34 -9.26 -8.11 6.24
CA GLY A 34 -10.55 -7.43 6.11
C GLY A 34 -11.32 -7.41 7.41
N ILE A 35 -12.49 -6.76 7.36
CA ILE A 35 -13.34 -6.47 8.51
C ILE A 35 -14.80 -6.37 8.05
N SER A 36 -15.75 -6.85 8.86
CA SER A 36 -17.18 -6.69 8.57
C SER A 36 -17.62 -5.24 8.82
N HIS A 37 -18.77 -4.85 8.25
CA HIS A 37 -19.31 -3.51 8.46
C HIS A 37 -19.68 -3.26 9.92
N SER A 38 -20.28 -4.25 10.59
CA SER A 38 -20.64 -4.14 12.00
C SER A 38 -19.42 -3.94 12.89
N GLU A 39 -18.38 -4.75 12.71
CA GLU A 39 -17.12 -4.66 13.46
C GLU A 39 -16.41 -3.33 13.20
N LEU A 40 -16.34 -2.89 11.93
CA LEU A 40 -15.74 -1.61 11.56
C LEU A 40 -16.45 -0.44 12.26
N CYS A 41 -17.79 -0.44 12.27
CA CYS A 41 -18.58 0.59 12.92
C CYS A 41 -18.39 0.60 14.44
N GLU A 42 -18.35 -0.57 15.08
CA GLU A 42 -18.11 -0.71 16.52
C GLU A 42 -16.72 -0.15 16.90
N MET A 43 -15.68 -0.53 16.17
CA MET A 43 -14.32 -0.07 16.43
C MET A 43 -14.17 1.44 16.21
N LEU A 44 -14.73 1.98 15.14
CA LEU A 44 -14.65 3.42 14.86
C LEU A 44 -15.46 4.26 15.85
N SER A 45 -16.55 3.72 16.39
CA SER A 45 -17.37 4.39 17.41
C SER A 45 -16.62 4.61 18.73
N SER A 46 -15.56 3.84 18.99
CA SER A 46 -14.66 4.05 20.13
C SER A 46 -13.94 5.40 20.09
N GLY A 47 -13.78 5.99 18.90
CA GLY A 47 -13.16 7.30 18.71
C GLY A 47 -14.14 8.49 18.82
N GLY A 48 -15.45 8.25 18.67
CA GLY A 48 -16.48 9.28 18.70
C GLY A 48 -17.67 8.97 17.80
N ALA A 49 -18.52 9.98 17.55
CA ALA A 49 -19.72 9.82 16.74
C ALA A 49 -19.39 9.54 15.25
N LEU A 50 -19.72 8.33 14.80
CA LEU A 50 -19.57 7.92 13.41
C LEU A 50 -20.64 8.61 12.53
N LYS A 51 -20.21 9.14 11.38
CA LYS A 51 -21.08 9.71 10.35
C LYS A 51 -21.00 8.85 9.10
N ASP A 52 -22.08 8.75 8.33
CA ASP A 52 -22.14 7.91 7.12
C ASP A 52 -21.00 8.24 6.12
N LYS A 53 -20.63 9.51 6.01
CA LYS A 53 -19.53 9.97 5.14
C LYS A 53 -18.15 9.43 5.53
N HIS A 54 -17.94 9.01 6.78
CA HIS A 54 -16.64 8.55 7.26
C HIS A 54 -16.19 7.26 6.57
N ILE A 55 -17.10 6.29 6.40
CA ILE A 55 -16.78 5.03 5.70
C ILE A 55 -16.52 5.31 4.23
N SER A 56 -17.35 6.14 3.60
CA SER A 56 -17.13 6.57 2.21
C SER A 56 -15.76 7.23 2.03
N LEU A 57 -15.29 8.00 3.02
CA LEU A 57 -13.97 8.63 2.97
C LEU A 57 -12.83 7.60 3.05
N LEU A 58 -12.93 6.58 3.90
CA LEU A 58 -11.95 5.50 3.97
C LEU A 58 -11.89 4.67 2.67
N ILE A 59 -13.03 4.46 2.02
CA ILE A 59 -13.10 3.80 0.71
C ILE A 59 -12.47 4.68 -0.38
N ASN A 60 -12.89 5.95 -0.46
CA ASN A 60 -12.43 6.87 -1.51
C ASN A 60 -10.94 7.20 -1.42
N THR A 61 -10.35 7.08 -0.23
CA THR A 61 -8.90 7.22 -0.03
C THR A 61 -8.11 5.95 -0.28
N GLY A 62 -8.78 4.84 -0.59
CA GLY A 62 -8.15 3.55 -0.87
C GLY A 62 -7.55 2.90 0.37
N LEU A 63 -8.13 3.16 1.56
CA LEU A 63 -7.82 2.40 2.78
C LEU A 63 -8.73 1.17 2.94
N LEU A 64 -9.92 1.22 2.35
CA LEU A 64 -10.88 0.12 2.34
C LEU A 64 -11.36 -0.16 0.91
N ILE A 65 -11.59 -1.44 0.61
CA ILE A 65 -12.24 -1.92 -0.61
C ILE A 65 -13.46 -2.73 -0.21
N ARG A 66 -14.64 -2.42 -0.76
CA ARG A 66 -15.85 -3.22 -0.51
C ARG A 66 -15.75 -4.56 -1.23
N GLN A 67 -16.04 -5.66 -0.53
CA GLN A 67 -16.10 -6.97 -1.16
C GLN A 67 -17.33 -7.08 -2.06
N ILE A 68 -17.14 -7.67 -3.25
CA ILE A 68 -18.21 -7.82 -4.25
C ILE A 68 -19.13 -9.00 -3.88
N VAL A 69 -18.55 -10.06 -3.30
CA VAL A 69 -19.26 -11.30 -2.97
C VAL A 69 -20.07 -11.15 -1.68
N ASP A 70 -19.50 -10.46 -0.69
CA ASP A 70 -20.17 -10.13 0.57
C ASP A 70 -20.28 -8.62 0.71
N SER A 71 -21.47 -8.08 0.48
CA SER A 71 -21.71 -6.64 0.47
C SER A 71 -21.54 -5.98 1.85
N ASP A 72 -21.43 -6.78 2.91
CA ASP A 72 -21.29 -6.34 4.30
C ASP A 72 -19.84 -6.42 4.82
N SER A 73 -18.87 -6.68 3.95
CA SER A 73 -17.46 -6.83 4.34
C SER A 73 -16.52 -5.94 3.53
N TYR A 74 -15.42 -5.52 4.16
CA TYR A 74 -14.36 -4.69 3.56
C TYR A 74 -13.01 -5.40 3.62
N TRP A 75 -12.15 -5.14 2.63
CA TRP A 75 -10.74 -5.47 2.66
C TRP A 75 -9.91 -4.24 2.98
N PHE A 76 -8.86 -4.44 3.77
CA PHE A 76 -7.86 -3.40 3.98
C PHE A 76 -7.01 -3.26 2.72
N SER A 77 -6.81 -2.02 2.29
CA SER A 77 -6.00 -1.73 1.10
C SER A 77 -4.90 -0.72 1.40
N ILE A 78 -3.82 -0.84 0.62
CA ILE A 78 -2.70 0.10 0.66
C ILE A 78 -2.99 1.21 -0.38
N PRO A 79 -3.18 2.46 0.05
CA PRO A 79 -3.37 3.57 -0.88
C PRO A 79 -2.19 3.67 -1.85
N ASN A 80 -2.46 3.98 -3.12
CA ASN A 80 -1.46 4.13 -4.18
C ASN A 80 -0.58 2.89 -4.45
N VAL A 81 -0.99 1.69 -4.01
CA VAL A 81 -0.23 0.44 -4.25
C VAL A 81 0.04 0.20 -5.74
N GLY A 82 -0.85 0.63 -6.63
CA GLY A 82 -0.65 0.51 -8.08
C GLY A 82 0.61 1.21 -8.59
N PHE A 83 0.98 2.36 -8.02
CA PHE A 83 2.23 3.05 -8.35
C PHE A 83 3.45 2.23 -7.93
N LEU A 84 3.42 1.68 -6.71
CA LEU A 84 4.47 0.82 -6.19
C LEU A 84 4.62 -0.46 -7.04
N LEU A 85 3.51 -1.12 -7.38
CA LEU A 85 3.50 -2.31 -8.24
C LEU A 85 4.02 -2.03 -9.65
N LYS A 86 3.68 -0.86 -10.21
CA LYS A 86 4.23 -0.41 -11.51
C LYS A 86 5.73 -0.21 -11.42
N SER A 87 6.20 0.47 -10.38
CA SER A 87 7.61 0.71 -10.09
C SER A 87 8.38 -0.61 -9.89
N LEU A 88 7.79 -1.58 -9.20
CA LEU A 88 8.34 -2.92 -9.00
C LEU A 88 8.51 -3.66 -10.35
N ASN A 89 7.43 -3.75 -11.12
CA ASN A 89 7.43 -4.39 -12.43
C ASN A 89 8.45 -3.75 -13.39
N GLN A 90 8.57 -2.44 -13.34
CA GLN A 90 9.49 -1.70 -14.18
C GLN A 90 10.95 -1.91 -13.76
N GLY A 91 11.23 -1.98 -12.46
CA GLY A 91 12.56 -2.31 -11.93
C GLY A 91 13.00 -3.73 -12.32
N ARG A 92 12.12 -4.74 -12.20
CA ARG A 92 12.40 -6.10 -12.66
C ARG A 92 12.75 -6.15 -14.15
N LYS A 93 12.03 -5.40 -14.99
CA LYS A 93 12.34 -5.27 -16.43
C LYS A 93 13.68 -4.57 -16.69
N GLU A 94 14.02 -3.55 -15.92
CA GLU A 94 15.31 -2.86 -16.02
C GLU A 94 16.48 -3.76 -15.62
N LEU A 95 16.34 -4.51 -14.52
CA LEU A 95 17.31 -5.52 -14.09
C LEU A 95 17.53 -6.56 -15.20
N LEU A 96 16.45 -7.08 -15.78
CA LEU A 96 16.54 -8.04 -16.89
C LEU A 96 17.24 -7.44 -18.11
N LYS A 97 17.05 -6.14 -18.40
CA LYS A 97 17.79 -5.43 -19.45
C LYS A 97 19.28 -5.34 -19.17
N PHE A 98 19.71 -5.21 -17.91
CA PHE A 98 21.13 -5.22 -17.56
C PHE A 98 21.79 -6.57 -17.85
N LEU A 99 21.08 -7.67 -17.60
CA LEU A 99 21.56 -9.02 -17.88
C LEU A 99 21.55 -9.32 -19.38
N THR A 100 20.41 -9.12 -20.04
CA THR A 100 20.21 -9.52 -21.45
C THR A 100 21.12 -8.81 -22.45
N ARG A 101 21.67 -7.64 -22.10
CA ARG A 101 22.66 -6.90 -22.93
C ARG A 101 24.07 -7.50 -22.87
N ARG A 102 24.37 -8.42 -21.94
CA ARG A 102 25.68 -9.07 -21.81
C ARG A 102 25.73 -10.33 -22.67
N ARG A 103 26.89 -10.61 -23.26
CA ARG A 103 27.14 -11.81 -24.09
C ARG A 103 26.72 -13.10 -23.40
N TYR A 104 27.03 -13.23 -22.11
CA TYR A 104 26.75 -14.42 -21.31
C TYR A 104 25.52 -14.28 -20.41
N LYS A 105 24.80 -13.14 -20.47
CA LYS A 105 23.65 -12.84 -19.61
C LYS A 105 23.93 -12.89 -18.10
N GLU A 106 25.20 -12.74 -17.74
CA GLU A 106 25.70 -12.79 -16.37
C GLU A 106 26.32 -11.45 -15.96
N ILE A 107 26.32 -11.19 -14.66
CA ILE A 107 26.98 -10.03 -14.05
C ILE A 107 27.37 -10.39 -12.62
N LEU A 108 28.52 -9.89 -12.16
CA LEU A 108 28.91 -10.02 -10.75
C LEU A 108 27.91 -9.28 -9.85
N LEU A 109 27.45 -9.92 -8.79
CA LEU A 109 26.46 -9.36 -7.86
C LEU A 109 26.89 -7.99 -7.31
N SER A 110 28.14 -7.87 -6.85
CA SER A 110 28.70 -6.62 -6.33
C SER A 110 28.76 -5.49 -7.37
N ALA A 111 28.85 -5.81 -8.66
CA ALA A 111 28.80 -4.84 -9.75
C ALA A 111 27.36 -4.47 -10.12
N LEU A 112 26.42 -5.42 -9.98
CA LEU A 112 25.00 -5.17 -10.22
C LEU A 112 24.40 -4.30 -9.12
N GLU A 113 24.69 -4.57 -7.85
CA GLU A 113 24.22 -3.80 -6.69
C GLU A 113 24.55 -2.31 -6.77
N LYS A 114 25.69 -1.95 -7.37
CA LYS A 114 26.13 -0.56 -7.52
C LYS A 114 25.44 0.18 -8.66
N ARG A 115 24.59 -0.48 -9.47
CA ARG A 115 23.88 0.18 -10.56
C ARG A 115 22.66 0.93 -10.03
N SER A 116 22.53 2.17 -10.48
CA SER A 116 21.32 2.96 -10.29
C SER A 116 20.18 2.38 -11.12
N MET A 117 19.02 2.23 -10.49
CA MET A 117 17.74 2.04 -11.18
C MET A 117 17.25 3.40 -11.67
N ARG A 118 16.67 3.45 -12.88
CA ARG A 118 16.10 4.69 -13.44
C ARG A 118 14.59 4.62 -13.57
N LEU A 119 14.07 3.42 -13.70
CA LEU A 119 12.67 3.17 -14.04
C LEU A 119 11.87 2.65 -12.84
N SER A 120 12.55 2.47 -11.70
CA SER A 120 11.95 2.10 -10.42
C SER A 120 12.29 3.13 -9.35
N THR A 121 11.35 3.37 -8.46
CA THR A 121 11.53 4.11 -7.20
C THR A 121 12.18 3.26 -6.11
N LEU A 122 12.33 1.95 -6.35
CA LEU A 122 12.96 1.01 -5.43
C LEU A 122 14.38 0.72 -5.94
N ASP A 123 15.34 0.70 -5.02
CA ASP A 123 16.75 0.49 -5.34
C ASP A 123 17.06 -0.94 -5.78
N MET A 124 18.19 -1.11 -6.47
CA MET A 124 18.66 -2.42 -6.97
C MET A 124 18.64 -3.51 -5.90
N ARG A 125 19.06 -3.19 -4.67
CA ARG A 125 19.06 -4.14 -3.55
C ARG A 125 17.67 -4.67 -3.19
N PHE A 126 16.63 -3.83 -3.33
CA PHE A 126 15.26 -4.27 -3.11
C PHE A 126 14.87 -5.32 -4.16
N HIS A 127 15.09 -5.03 -5.44
CA HIS A 127 14.76 -5.96 -6.53
C HIS A 127 15.56 -7.25 -6.46
N LEU A 128 16.81 -7.19 -6.01
CA LEU A 128 17.63 -8.39 -5.83
C LEU A 128 17.06 -9.28 -4.74
N ARG A 129 16.72 -8.75 -3.57
CA ARG A 129 16.11 -9.53 -2.47
C ARG A 129 14.72 -10.06 -2.81
N ASP A 130 13.95 -9.30 -3.57
CA ASP A 130 12.63 -9.70 -4.06
C ASP A 130 12.70 -10.89 -5.04
N LEU A 131 13.79 -11.02 -5.80
CA LEU A 131 13.99 -12.11 -6.76
C LEU A 131 14.87 -13.25 -6.22
N LEU A 132 15.74 -12.96 -5.26
CA LEU A 132 16.70 -13.87 -4.64
C LEU A 132 16.50 -13.79 -3.12
N PRO A 133 15.57 -14.59 -2.57
CA PRO A 133 15.20 -14.50 -1.15
C PRO A 133 16.34 -14.82 -0.18
N ASP A 134 17.36 -15.56 -0.63
CA ASP A 134 18.40 -16.16 0.21
C ASP A 134 19.78 -15.48 0.13
N THR A 135 19.86 -14.24 -0.38
CA THR A 135 21.10 -13.43 -0.47
C THR A 135 21.03 -12.15 0.33
#